data_AF-A0A7X6P102-F1
#
_entry.id   AF-A0A7X6P102-F1
#
_cell.length_a   1.000
_cell.length_b   1.000
_cell.length_c   1.000
_cell.angle_alpha   90.00
_cell.angle_beta   90.00
_cell.angle_gamma   90.00
#
_symmetry.space_group_name_H-M   'P 1'
#
loop_
_entity.id
_entity.type
_entity.pdbx_description
1 polymer ?
#
loop_
_entity_poly.entity_id
_entity_poly.type
_entity_poly.pdbx_seq_one_letter_code
_entity_poly.pdbx_strand_id
1 'polypeptide(L)'
;ALGHSYGSYVAGVAVQETNAFDSFVAFGSPGVGTSDINDLKVDAGRFYTMEADGWFAQWDPVADSGVHGGDPSDIDGVVQLSTDASGDRLESDGHSEYLKDRSTSQRNMALIAAGLDDRVIER
;
A
#
# COMPACT_ATOMS: atom_id res chain seq x y z
N ALA A 1 -4.89 -2.71 9.07
CA ALA A 1 -4.76 -1.24 8.97
C ALA A 1 -4.68 -0.84 7.51
N LEU A 2 -5.32 0.28 7.14
CA LEU A 2 -5.16 0.93 5.83
C LEU A 2 -4.59 2.33 6.09
N GLY A 3 -3.49 2.68 5.44
CA GLY A 3 -2.85 3.98 5.62
C GLY A 3 -2.48 4.63 4.29
N HIS A 4 -2.98 5.85 4.07
CA HIS A 4 -2.71 6.66 2.88
C HIS A 4 -1.71 7.77 3.21
N SER A 5 -0.75 8.04 2.32
CA SER A 5 0.11 9.22 2.43
C SER A 5 0.76 9.29 3.82
N TYR A 6 0.78 10.43 4.49
CA TYR A 6 1.30 10.51 5.86
C TYR A 6 0.57 9.58 6.87
N GLY A 7 -0.68 9.20 6.61
CA GLY A 7 -1.39 8.20 7.39
C GLY A 7 -0.79 6.80 7.30
N SER A 8 -0.09 6.44 6.22
CA SER A 8 0.66 5.18 6.13
C SER A 8 1.84 5.17 7.10
N TYR A 9 2.55 6.30 7.24
CA TYR A 9 3.63 6.43 8.20
C TYR A 9 3.11 6.27 9.64
N VAL A 10 2.04 7.00 9.99
CA VAL A 10 1.44 6.92 11.34
C VAL A 10 0.94 5.50 11.62
N ALA A 11 0.29 4.85 10.65
CA ALA A 11 -0.14 3.46 10.78
C ALA A 11 1.04 2.49 10.90
N GLY A 12 2.10 2.69 10.13
CA GLY A 12 3.32 1.88 10.16
C GLY A 12 3.99 1.91 11.52
N VAL A 13 4.16 3.10 12.11
CA VAL A 13 4.65 3.26 13.49
C VAL A 13 3.75 2.52 14.49
N ALA A 14 2.43 2.60 14.34
CA ALA A 14 1.51 1.87 15.22
C ALA A 14 1.60 0.34 15.06
N VAL A 15 1.74 -0.15 13.83
CA VAL A 15 1.89 -1.59 13.51
C VAL A 15 3.17 -2.17 14.11
N GLN A 16 4.23 -1.38 14.30
CA GLN A 16 5.44 -1.82 15.00
C GLN A 16 5.20 -2.02 16.51
N GLU A 17 4.21 -1.34 17.10
CA GLU A 17 3.97 -1.37 18.55
C GLU A 17 2.99 -2.46 18.98
N THR A 18 2.05 -2.85 18.11
CA THR A 18 0.97 -3.80 18.44
C THR A 18 0.71 -4.84 17.35
N ASN A 19 0.32 -6.05 17.76
CA ASN A 19 -0.13 -7.13 16.87
C ASN A 19 -1.66 -7.16 16.71
N ALA A 20 -2.34 -6.05 16.98
CA ALA A 20 -3.80 -5.96 16.88
C ALA A 20 -4.33 -5.94 15.43
N PHE A 21 -3.46 -5.82 14.43
CA PHE A 21 -3.83 -5.76 13.03
C PHE A 21 -3.51 -7.08 12.33
N ASP A 22 -4.47 -7.67 11.62
CA ASP A 22 -4.24 -8.89 10.83
C ASP A 22 -3.41 -8.63 9.57
N SER A 23 -3.50 -7.42 9.02
CA SER A 23 -2.80 -7.01 7.80
C SER A 23 -2.58 -5.51 7.79
N PHE A 24 -1.58 -5.04 7.04
CA PHE A 24 -1.29 -3.63 6.84
C PHE A 24 -1.18 -3.32 5.34
N VAL A 25 -1.97 -2.36 4.87
CA VAL A 25 -1.85 -1.82 3.52
C VAL A 25 -1.40 -0.36 3.61
N ALA A 26 -0.22 -0.07 3.08
CA ALA A 26 0.28 1.28 2.86
C ALA A 26 0.05 1.66 1.40
N PHE A 27 -0.45 2.86 1.11
CA PHE A 27 -0.65 3.29 -0.27
C PHE A 27 -0.35 4.77 -0.45
N GLY A 28 0.30 5.11 -1.57
CA GLY A 28 0.87 6.43 -1.79
C GLY A 28 1.80 6.87 -0.66
N SER A 29 2.62 5.95 -0.17
CA SER A 29 3.24 6.04 1.15
C SER A 29 4.65 6.60 1.11
N PRO A 30 4.98 7.70 1.84
CA PRO A 30 6.34 8.25 1.91
C PRO A 30 7.28 7.47 2.86
N GLY A 31 7.04 6.17 3.02
CA GLY A 31 7.63 5.32 4.05
C GLY A 31 6.69 4.96 5.20
N VAL A 32 6.98 3.83 5.86
CA VAL A 32 6.18 3.23 6.94
C VAL A 32 6.90 3.24 8.30
N GLY A 33 8.01 3.97 8.41
CA GLY A 33 8.80 4.09 9.64
C GLY A 33 9.83 2.99 9.85
N THR A 34 10.02 2.09 8.88
CA THR A 34 11.04 1.04 8.87
C THR A 34 11.30 0.60 7.43
N SER A 35 12.49 0.03 7.18
CA SER A 35 12.84 -0.69 5.95
C SER A 35 13.04 -2.20 6.19
N ASP A 36 12.72 -2.70 7.39
CA ASP A 36 12.77 -4.13 7.73
C ASP A 36 11.36 -4.62 8.00
N ILE A 37 10.90 -5.60 7.21
CA ILE A 37 9.57 -6.18 7.36
C ILE A 37 9.34 -6.82 8.74
N ASN A 38 10.41 -7.27 9.40
CA ASN A 38 10.34 -7.92 10.71
C ASN A 38 9.99 -6.96 11.85
N ASP A 39 10.10 -5.65 11.64
CA ASP A 39 9.64 -4.65 12.61
C ASP A 39 8.11 -4.54 12.63
N LEU A 40 7.43 -4.91 11.54
CA LEU A 40 5.98 -4.85 11.43
C LEU A 40 5.35 -6.08 12.09
N LYS A 41 4.50 -5.88 13.10
CA LYS A 41 3.83 -6.96 13.84
C LYS A 41 2.58 -7.49 13.13
N VAL A 42 2.69 -7.78 11.84
CA VAL A 42 1.70 -8.51 11.03
C VAL A 42 2.30 -9.84 10.58
N ASP A 43 1.46 -10.82 10.26
CA ASP A 43 1.96 -12.11 9.77
C ASP A 43 2.72 -11.96 8.44
N ALA A 44 3.61 -12.91 8.14
CA ALA A 44 4.33 -12.94 6.88
C ALA A 44 3.38 -12.92 5.68
N GLY A 45 3.67 -12.07 4.69
CA GLY A 45 2.80 -11.87 3.53
C GLY A 45 1.53 -11.05 3.81
N ARG A 46 1.41 -10.41 4.99
CA ARG A 46 0.29 -9.52 5.36
C ARG A 46 0.64 -8.04 5.35
N PHE A 47 1.79 -7.67 4.80
CA PHE A 47 2.14 -6.29 4.50
C PHE A 47 2.05 -6.05 3.00
N TYR A 48 1.21 -5.09 2.62
CA TYR A 48 0.90 -4.75 1.24
C TYR A 48 1.23 -3.28 0.97
N THR A 49 1.72 -2.99 -0.23
CA THR A 49 1.93 -1.62 -0.71
C THR A 49 1.21 -1.36 -2.02
N MET A 50 0.80 -0.12 -2.26
CA MET A 50 0.26 0.34 -3.54
C MET A 50 0.88 1.68 -3.92
N GLU A 51 1.41 1.75 -5.12
CA GLU A 51 2.07 2.93 -5.63
C GLU A 51 1.58 3.24 -7.05
N ALA A 52 1.24 4.50 -7.27
CA ALA A 52 0.80 5.03 -8.55
C ALA A 52 2.01 5.66 -9.27
N ASP A 53 2.52 4.98 -10.29
CA ASP A 53 3.79 5.32 -10.95
C ASP A 53 3.63 5.57 -12.47
N GLY A 54 2.53 6.21 -12.86
CA GLY A 54 2.20 6.48 -14.26
C GLY A 54 3.29 7.18 -15.09
N TRP A 55 3.31 6.89 -16.39
CA TRP A 55 4.36 7.30 -17.33
C TRP A 55 4.25 8.77 -17.83
N PHE A 56 3.16 9.49 -17.54
CA PHE A 56 2.94 10.87 -18.02
C PHE A 56 2.21 11.75 -16.99
N ALA A 57 2.89 12.70 -16.34
CA ALA A 57 2.35 13.69 -15.38
C ALA A 57 1.50 13.13 -14.20
N GLN A 58 1.32 11.82 -14.17
CA GLN A 58 0.54 11.00 -13.27
C GLN A 58 1.58 10.17 -12.53
N TRP A 59 2.00 10.69 -11.38
CA TRP A 59 3.12 10.19 -10.60
C TRP A 59 2.85 10.55 -9.15
N ASP A 60 3.17 9.66 -8.23
CA ASP A 60 3.03 9.90 -6.80
C ASP A 60 4.37 10.27 -6.16
N PRO A 61 4.79 11.56 -6.19
CA PRO A 61 6.05 12.00 -5.58
C PRO A 61 6.16 11.71 -4.08
N VAL A 62 5.02 11.49 -3.42
CA VAL A 62 5.01 11.18 -1.99
C VAL A 62 5.43 9.73 -1.80
N ALA A 63 4.93 8.81 -2.62
CA ALA A 63 5.31 7.40 -2.57
C ALA A 63 6.81 7.20 -2.74
N ASP A 64 7.39 7.76 -3.81
CA ASP A 64 8.83 7.65 -4.11
C ASP A 64 9.74 8.39 -3.12
N SER A 65 9.19 9.24 -2.24
CA SER A 65 10.03 10.10 -1.39
C SER A 65 10.83 9.30 -0.36
N GLY A 66 10.27 8.19 0.15
CA GLY A 66 10.90 7.33 1.17
C GLY A 66 11.39 8.03 2.44
N VAL A 67 10.94 9.27 2.71
CA VAL A 67 11.52 10.12 3.76
C VAL A 67 11.28 9.60 5.19
N HIS A 68 10.38 8.63 5.36
CA HIS A 68 10.07 8.00 6.63
C HIS A 68 10.47 6.52 6.65
N GLY A 69 11.75 6.22 6.45
CA GLY A 69 12.29 4.86 6.59
C GLY A 69 12.43 4.10 5.27
N GLY A 70 12.50 4.78 4.13
CA GLY A 70 12.65 4.18 2.80
C GLY A 70 11.32 4.05 2.07
N ASP A 71 11.39 3.72 0.78
CA ASP A 71 10.24 3.37 -0.02
C ASP A 71 9.68 2.02 0.44
N PRO A 72 8.40 1.92 0.85
CA PRO A 72 7.80 0.65 1.22
C PRO A 72 7.84 -0.42 0.12
N SER A 73 7.86 -0.02 -1.15
CA SER A 73 7.97 -0.90 -2.31
C SER A 73 9.32 -1.63 -2.37
N ASP A 74 10.37 -1.07 -1.77
CA ASP A 74 11.72 -1.67 -1.72
C ASP A 74 11.93 -2.66 -0.56
N ILE A 75 10.95 -2.82 0.33
CA ILE A 75 11.07 -3.70 1.51
C ILE A 75 10.96 -5.16 1.07
N ASP A 76 11.99 -5.97 1.36
CA ASP A 76 11.97 -7.40 1.02
C ASP A 76 10.81 -8.13 1.73
N GLY A 77 10.04 -8.89 0.95
CA GLY A 77 8.85 -9.61 1.42
C GLY A 77 7.55 -8.81 1.46
N VAL A 78 7.54 -7.52 1.07
CA VAL A 78 6.30 -6.76 0.86
C VAL A 78 5.54 -7.29 -0.35
N VAL A 79 4.20 -7.27 -0.30
CA VAL A 79 3.35 -7.61 -1.44
C VAL A 79 2.92 -6.31 -2.14
N GLN A 80 3.43 -6.07 -3.35
CA GLN A 80 3.03 -4.92 -4.15
C GLN A 80 1.73 -5.21 -4.91
N LEU A 81 0.68 -4.41 -4.65
CA LEU A 81 -0.61 -4.55 -5.30
C LEU A 81 -0.72 -3.59 -6.49
N SER A 82 -1.31 -4.06 -7.58
CA SER A 82 -1.48 -3.29 -8.80
C SER A 82 -2.43 -2.10 -8.59
N THR A 83 -2.03 -0.97 -9.16
CA THR A 83 -2.81 0.27 -9.30
C THR A 83 -3.32 0.45 -10.74
N ASP A 84 -2.95 -0.42 -11.68
CA ASP A 84 -3.32 -0.36 -13.10
C ASP A 84 -4.79 -0.70 -13.34
N ALA A 85 -5.29 -0.31 -14.52
CA ALA A 85 -6.62 -0.69 -14.97
C ALA A 85 -6.70 -2.22 -15.15
N SER A 86 -7.75 -2.85 -14.60
CA SER A 86 -7.97 -4.28 -14.72
C SER A 86 -9.43 -4.65 -14.95
N GLY A 87 -9.71 -5.25 -16.11
CA GLY A 87 -11.07 -5.57 -16.54
C GLY A 87 -11.92 -4.31 -16.70
N ASP A 88 -12.96 -4.17 -15.87
CA ASP A 88 -13.87 -3.02 -15.87
C ASP A 88 -13.49 -1.92 -14.86
N ARG A 89 -12.29 -2.02 -14.28
CA ARG A 89 -11.78 -1.12 -13.24
C ARG A 89 -10.80 -0.11 -13.81
N LEU A 90 -10.84 1.07 -13.21
CA LEU A 90 -9.97 2.18 -13.53
C LEU A 90 -8.60 2.01 -12.84
N GLU A 91 -7.58 2.60 -13.45
CA GLU A 91 -6.28 2.77 -12.80
C GLU A 91 -6.34 3.85 -11.70
N SER A 92 -5.33 3.85 -10.84
CA SER A 92 -5.01 4.93 -9.90
C SER A 92 -3.61 5.41 -10.23
N ASP A 93 -3.53 6.57 -10.87
CA ASP A 93 -2.30 7.07 -11.48
C ASP A 93 -1.75 8.33 -10.77
N GLY A 94 -2.45 8.81 -9.74
CA GLY A 94 -2.03 9.95 -8.93
C GLY A 94 -2.26 9.75 -7.44
N HIS A 95 -1.59 10.56 -6.65
CA HIS A 95 -1.54 10.43 -5.18
C HIS A 95 -2.92 10.36 -4.50
N SER A 96 -3.94 11.01 -5.05
CA SER A 96 -5.30 11.02 -4.48
C SER A 96 -6.26 10.02 -5.11
N GLU A 97 -5.80 9.18 -6.05
CA GLU A 97 -6.66 8.33 -6.86
C GLU A 97 -6.90 6.93 -6.27
N TYR A 98 -6.13 6.49 -5.27
CA TYR A 98 -6.19 5.12 -4.73
C TYR A 98 -7.58 4.68 -4.19
N LEU A 99 -8.45 5.63 -3.87
CA LEU A 99 -9.81 5.36 -3.37
C LEU A 99 -10.91 5.72 -4.38
N LYS A 100 -10.53 6.04 -5.61
CA LYS A 100 -11.45 6.36 -6.70
C LYS A 100 -12.44 5.23 -6.90
N ASP A 101 -13.70 5.58 -7.07
CA ASP A 101 -14.75 4.58 -7.27
C ASP A 101 -14.42 3.70 -8.47
N ARG A 102 -14.58 2.38 -8.29
CA ARG A 102 -14.29 1.35 -9.29
C ARG A 102 -12.82 1.27 -9.71
N SER A 103 -11.87 1.76 -8.92
CA SER A 103 -10.44 1.54 -9.20
C SER A 103 -9.97 0.13 -8.81
N THR A 104 -8.89 -0.34 -9.42
CA THR A 104 -8.23 -1.60 -9.03
C THR A 104 -7.71 -1.54 -7.60
N SER A 105 -7.14 -0.39 -7.21
CA SER A 105 -6.64 -0.12 -5.86
C SER A 105 -7.72 -0.21 -4.78
N GLN A 106 -8.87 0.44 -5.00
CA GLN A 106 -10.02 0.38 -4.11
C GLN A 106 -10.51 -1.06 -3.93
N ARG A 107 -10.58 -1.83 -5.03
CA ARG A 107 -10.99 -3.24 -4.99
C ARG A 107 -10.00 -4.12 -4.23
N ASN A 108 -8.70 -3.93 -4.45
CA ASN A 108 -7.65 -4.65 -3.74
C ASN A 108 -7.73 -4.39 -2.22
N MET A 109 -7.85 -3.12 -1.80
CA MET A 109 -8.05 -2.78 -0.39
C MET A 109 -9.32 -3.41 0.21
N ALA A 110 -10.43 -3.42 -0.53
CA ALA A 110 -11.67 -4.04 -0.08
C ALA A 110 -11.54 -5.56 0.10
N LEU A 111 -10.76 -6.24 -0.76
CA LEU A 111 -10.51 -7.67 -0.64
C LEU A 111 -9.66 -8.01 0.59
N ILE A 112 -8.59 -7.26 0.84
CA ILE A 112 -7.78 -7.42 2.07
C ILE A 112 -8.64 -7.19 3.31
N ALA A 113 -9.45 -6.11 3.33
CA ALA A 113 -10.35 -5.83 4.45
C ALA A 113 -11.41 -6.94 4.66
N ALA A 114 -11.77 -7.67 3.61
CA ALA A 114 -12.69 -8.80 3.66
C ALA A 114 -12.00 -10.15 3.96
N GLY A 115 -10.67 -10.19 4.11
CA GLY A 115 -9.91 -11.44 4.26
C GLY A 115 -9.92 -12.33 3.03
N LEU A 116 -10.03 -11.72 1.84
CA LEU A 116 -10.05 -12.38 0.52
C LEU A 116 -8.76 -12.09 -0.25
N ASP A 117 -7.63 -12.22 0.45
CA ASP A 117 -6.30 -11.83 -0.02
C ASP A 117 -5.89 -12.62 -1.26
N ASP A 118 -6.38 -13.85 -1.42
CA ASP A 118 -6.16 -14.74 -2.55
C ASP A 118 -6.70 -14.22 -3.90
N ARG A 119 -7.44 -13.10 -3.89
CA ARG A 119 -8.10 -12.53 -5.06
C ARG A 119 -7.57 -11.16 -5.47
N VAL A 120 -6.59 -10.63 -4.75
CA VAL A 120 -5.98 -9.35 -5.09
C VAL A 120 -5.23 -9.45 -6.42
N ILE A 121 -4.97 -8.30 -7.02
CA ILE A 121 -4.14 -8.18 -8.21
C ILE A 121 -2.81 -7.61 -7.75
N GLU A 122 -1.77 -8.44 -7.81
CA GLU A 122 -0.37 -8.04 -7.56
C GLU A 122 0.22 -7.35 -8.79
N ARG A 123 1.31 -6.61 -8.57
CA ARG A 123 2.08 -5.90 -9.60
C ARG A 123 3.04 -6.83 -10.35
#